data_AF-A0A2W6NNU3-F1
#
_entry.id   AF-A0A2W6NNU3-F1
#
_cell.length_a   1.000
_cell.length_b   1.000
_cell.length_c   1.000
_cell.angle_alpha   90.00
_cell.angle_beta   90.00
_cell.angle_gamma   90.00
#
_symmetry.space_group_name_H-M   'P 1'
#
loop_
_entity.id
_entity.type
_entity.pdbx_description
1 polymer ?
#
loop_
_entity_poly.entity_id
_entity_poly.type
_entity_poly.pdbx_seq_one_letter_code
_entity_poly.pdbx_strand_id
1 'polypeptide(L)'
;MKAKINGIEVEGTPEEILEFNLKMEKHINQLVIDMKKYTPFPSPSIAPSPHLLPMITSNNFDSYANTGVNNMCPARIMEVDYGKDKSYVTFKDLKNNSIQTLSFSKPNNFTCKEMSDFIIQNSFHKNIDQIHIHTNGFGIGVYDFLYQSHLKDKIVPLKQVKSL
;
A
#
# COMPACT_ATOMS: atom_id res chain seq x y z
N MET A 1 28.75 -13.22 -28.91
CA MET A 1 28.77 -12.46 -27.63
C MET A 1 27.51 -12.83 -26.87
N LYS A 2 27.54 -12.87 -25.53
CA LYS A 2 26.36 -13.16 -24.70
C LYS A 2 26.04 -11.97 -23.81
N ALA A 3 24.78 -11.55 -23.79
CA ALA A 3 24.29 -10.46 -22.96
C ALA A 3 22.97 -10.86 -22.28
N LYS A 4 22.71 -10.33 -21.09
CA LYS A 4 21.46 -10.54 -20.38
C LYS A 4 20.63 -9.26 -20.44
N ILE A 5 19.55 -9.27 -21.20
CA ILE A 5 18.66 -8.13 -21.42
C ILE A 5 17.32 -8.43 -20.74
N ASN A 6 16.95 -7.62 -19.73
CA ASN A 6 15.70 -7.78 -18.98
C ASN A 6 15.46 -9.21 -18.46
N GLY A 7 16.53 -9.91 -18.06
CA GLY A 7 16.46 -11.28 -17.54
C GLY A 7 16.57 -12.38 -18.61
N ILE A 8 16.51 -12.03 -19.90
CA ILE A 8 16.64 -12.96 -21.04
C ILE A 8 18.11 -13.02 -21.46
N GLU A 9 18.67 -14.22 -21.59
CA GLU A 9 20.00 -14.42 -22.18
C GLU A 9 19.90 -14.38 -23.70
N VAL A 10 20.68 -13.50 -24.32
CA VAL A 10 20.71 -13.26 -25.76
C VAL A 10 22.14 -13.47 -26.24
N GLU A 11 22.31 -14.30 -27.25
CA GLU A 11 23.59 -14.56 -27.89
C GLU A 11 23.56 -14.04 -29.33
N GLY A 12 24.59 -13.28 -29.71
CA GLY A 12 24.70 -12.68 -31.05
C GLY A 12 25.93 -11.79 -31.20
N THR A 13 25.99 -11.09 -32.33
CA THR A 13 26.91 -9.96 -32.54
C THR A 13 26.47 -8.75 -31.71
N PRO A 14 27.37 -7.79 -31.40
CA PRO A 14 27.00 -6.56 -30.70
C PRO A 14 25.85 -5.80 -31.37
N GLU A 15 25.82 -5.79 -32.70
CA GLU A 15 24.77 -5.15 -33.51
C GLU A 15 23.42 -5.85 -33.34
N GLU A 16 23.39 -7.18 -33.37
CA GLU A 16 22.16 -7.97 -33.16
C GLU A 16 21.62 -7.83 -31.73
N ILE A 17 22.52 -7.80 -30.73
CA ILE A 17 22.16 -7.61 -29.32
C ILE A 17 21.58 -6.20 -29.10
N LEU A 18 22.16 -5.18 -29.74
CA LEU A 18 21.64 -3.81 -29.69
C LEU A 18 20.28 -3.68 -30.38
N GLU A 19 20.12 -4.29 -31.56
CA GLU A 19 18.85 -4.31 -32.30
C GLU A 19 17.75 -5.02 -31.49
N PHE A 20 18.10 -6.12 -30.82
CA PHE A 20 17.19 -6.81 -29.91
C PHE A 20 16.76 -5.92 -28.74
N ASN A 21 17.69 -5.22 -28.09
CA ASN A 21 17.36 -4.32 -26.99
C ASN A 21 16.41 -3.19 -27.42
N LEU A 22 16.70 -2.56 -28.56
CA LEU A 22 15.89 -1.46 -29.11
C LEU A 22 14.48 -1.93 -29.51
N LYS A 23 14.35 -3.13 -30.10
CA LYS A 23 13.05 -3.73 -30.42
C LYS A 23 12.24 -4.02 -29.16
N MET A 24 12.88 -4.53 -28.11
CA MET A 24 12.24 -4.81 -26.83
C MET A 24 11.75 -3.54 -26.14
N GLU A 25 12.57 -2.49 -26.07
CA GLU A 25 12.16 -1.19 -25.51
C GLU A 25 10.96 -0.59 -26.24
N LYS A 26 10.97 -0.64 -27.58
CA LYS A 26 9.83 -0.19 -28.39
C LYS A 26 8.57 -0.98 -28.10
N HIS A 27 8.67 -2.31 -27.94
CA HIS A 27 7.53 -3.18 -27.67
C HIS A 27 6.95 -2.93 -26.27
N ILE A 28 7.81 -2.77 -25.25
CA ILE A 28 7.41 -2.42 -23.89
C ILE A 28 6.69 -1.06 -23.87
N ASN A 29 7.24 -0.06 -24.54
CA ASN A 29 6.62 1.27 -24.61
C ASN A 29 5.24 1.23 -25.30
N GLN A 30 5.10 0.46 -26.38
CA GLN A 30 3.81 0.28 -27.04
C GLN A 30 2.80 -0.42 -26.13
N LEU A 31 3.21 -1.44 -25.40
CA LEU A 31 2.36 -2.17 -24.46
C LEU A 31 1.90 -1.28 -23.30
N VAL A 32 2.77 -0.41 -22.78
CA VAL A 32 2.42 0.60 -21.77
C VAL A 32 1.41 1.62 -22.33
N ILE A 33 1.57 2.06 -23.58
CA ILE A 33 0.63 2.98 -24.23
C ILE A 33 -0.73 2.32 -24.43
N ASP A 34 -0.76 1.07 -24.88
CA ASP A 34 -2.01 0.35 -25.10
C ASP A 34 -2.72 0.02 -23.79
N MET A 35 -2.00 -0.33 -22.73
CA MET A 35 -2.59 -0.48 -21.38
C MET A 35 -3.24 0.81 -20.87
N LYS A 36 -2.69 1.98 -21.20
CA LYS A 36 -3.31 3.28 -20.88
C LYS A 36 -4.60 3.56 -21.68
N LYS A 37 -4.80 2.92 -22.84
CA LYS A 37 -6.06 3.03 -23.60
C LYS A 37 -7.20 2.21 -22.98
N TYR A 38 -6.89 1.16 -22.22
CA TYR A 38 -7.87 0.26 -21.61
C TYR A 38 -8.15 0.54 -20.13
N THR A 39 -7.62 1.62 -19.55
CA THR A 39 -8.05 2.13 -18.24
C THR A 39 -9.20 3.12 -18.43
N PRO A 40 -10.47 2.77 -18.12
CA PRO A 40 -11.56 3.72 -18.19
C PRO A 40 -11.62 4.43 -16.84
N PHE A 41 -10.89 5.53 -16.68
CA PHE A 41 -11.26 6.52 -15.66
C PHE A 41 -10.96 7.93 -16.16
N PRO A 42 -11.94 8.85 -16.08
CA PRO A 42 -11.75 10.22 -16.50
C PRO A 42 -10.69 10.85 -15.61
N SER A 43 -9.68 11.45 -16.23
CA SER A 43 -8.82 12.41 -15.54
C SER A 43 -9.72 13.53 -15.02
N PRO A 44 -9.77 13.83 -13.70
CA PRO A 44 -10.40 15.06 -13.28
C PRO A 44 -9.56 16.21 -13.86
N SER A 45 -10.20 17.05 -14.67
CA SER A 45 -9.68 18.31 -15.15
C SER A 45 -9.31 19.17 -13.93
N ILE A 46 -8.02 19.25 -13.62
CA ILE A 46 -7.50 20.19 -12.63
C ILE A 46 -7.45 21.55 -13.34
N ALA A 47 -8.50 22.36 -13.15
CA ALA A 47 -8.37 23.79 -13.35
C ALA A 47 -7.27 24.31 -12.39
N PRO A 48 -6.35 25.19 -12.83
CA PRO A 48 -5.29 25.69 -11.97
C PRO A 48 -5.90 26.61 -10.90
N SER A 49 -6.02 26.12 -9.67
CA SER A 49 -6.40 26.96 -8.53
C SER A 49 -5.15 27.73 -8.06
N PRO A 50 -5.21 29.07 -7.95
CA PRO A 50 -4.07 29.88 -7.60
C PRO A 50 -3.81 29.81 -6.09
N HIS A 51 -2.54 29.59 -5.75
CA HIS A 51 -1.86 29.96 -4.51
C HIS A 51 -2.74 30.34 -3.31
N LEU A 52 -2.85 29.44 -2.33
CA LEU A 52 -2.98 29.85 -0.92
C LEU A 52 -2.24 28.83 -0.04
N LEU A 53 -1.00 29.15 0.31
CA LEU A 53 -0.42 28.68 1.57
C LEU A 53 -1.13 29.44 2.70
N PRO A 54 -1.47 28.79 3.83
CA PRO A 54 -1.46 29.49 5.09
C PRO A 54 -0.57 28.80 6.12
N MET A 55 0.44 29.57 6.51
CA MET A 55 0.99 29.78 7.85
C MET A 55 1.16 28.58 8.78
N ILE A 56 2.44 28.33 9.10
CA ILE A 56 2.87 27.69 10.34
C ILE A 56 2.39 28.57 11.50
N THR A 57 1.46 28.07 12.31
CA THR A 57 1.23 28.58 13.66
C THR A 57 1.63 27.48 14.65
N SER A 58 2.73 27.72 15.35
CA SER A 58 3.09 26.99 16.56
C SER A 58 2.01 27.20 17.61
N ASN A 59 1.38 26.12 18.08
CA ASN A 59 0.78 26.08 19.41
C ASN A 59 1.03 24.72 20.02
N ASN A 60 1.72 24.75 21.16
CA ASN A 60 1.94 23.64 22.06
C ASN A 60 0.58 23.08 22.51
N PHE A 61 0.25 21.87 22.07
CA PHE A 61 -0.62 20.96 22.80
C PHE A 61 -0.20 19.54 22.47
N ASP A 62 0.77 19.05 23.24
CA ASP A 62 0.90 17.62 23.47
C ASP A 62 -0.41 17.09 24.07
N SER A 63 -0.72 15.82 23.76
CA SER A 63 -1.81 15.00 24.34
C SER A 63 -3.13 14.99 23.54
N TYR A 64 -3.23 13.97 22.69
CA TYR A 64 -4.43 13.40 22.05
C TYR A 64 -5.20 14.25 21.02
N ALA A 65 -5.55 13.59 19.92
CA ALA A 65 -6.46 14.00 18.84
C ALA A 65 -5.91 14.99 17.79
N ASN A 66 -5.58 14.46 16.60
CA ASN A 66 -5.98 14.99 15.28
C ASN A 66 -5.17 14.33 14.15
N THR A 67 -5.42 13.05 13.91
CA THR A 67 -5.44 12.59 12.51
C THR A 67 -6.87 12.79 12.05
N GLY A 68 -7.08 13.43 10.89
CA GLY A 68 -8.39 13.76 10.33
C GLY A 68 -9.19 12.52 9.90
N VAL A 69 -9.47 11.64 10.84
CA VAL A 69 -10.35 10.49 10.68
C VAL A 69 -11.74 10.99 11.00
N ASN A 70 -12.67 10.85 10.06
CA ASN A 70 -14.09 11.12 10.28
C ASN A 70 -14.52 10.59 11.66
N ASN A 71 -15.11 11.45 12.50
CA ASN A 71 -15.70 11.15 13.81
C ASN A 71 -16.92 10.19 13.75
N MET A 72 -16.95 9.28 12.79
CA MET A 72 -17.90 8.17 12.80
C MET A 72 -17.29 7.01 13.58
N CYS A 73 -18.03 6.52 14.58
CA CYS A 73 -17.66 5.30 15.29
C CYS A 73 -17.59 4.16 14.27
N PRO A 74 -16.40 3.60 13.98
CA PRO A 74 -16.25 2.60 12.92
C PRO A 74 -17.06 1.36 13.27
N ALA A 75 -17.89 0.86 12.34
CA ALA A 75 -18.65 -0.35 12.57
C ALA A 75 -17.76 -1.59 12.40
N ARG A 76 -16.77 -1.51 11.51
CA ARG A 76 -15.85 -2.61 11.19
C ARG A 76 -14.40 -2.17 11.18
N ILE A 77 -13.60 -2.80 12.03
CA ILE A 77 -12.18 -2.49 12.24
C ILE A 77 -11.36 -3.71 11.85
N MET A 78 -10.24 -3.48 11.16
CA MET A 78 -9.19 -4.47 10.97
C MET A 78 -7.95 -4.05 11.77
N GLU A 79 -7.43 -4.93 12.61
CA GLU A 79 -6.18 -4.72 13.34
C GLU A 79 -5.13 -5.68 12.81
N VAL A 80 -3.93 -5.16 12.55
CA VAL A 80 -2.80 -5.94 12.03
C VAL A 80 -1.61 -5.82 12.99
N ASP A 81 -1.21 -6.97 13.55
CA ASP A 81 -0.08 -7.09 14.45
C ASP A 81 1.00 -7.99 13.85
N TYR A 82 2.24 -7.52 13.94
CA TYR A 82 3.43 -8.17 13.40
C TYR A 82 4.30 -8.68 14.56
N GLY A 83 3.98 -9.86 15.06
CA GLY A 83 4.83 -10.56 16.02
C GLY A 83 6.10 -11.13 15.38
N LYS A 84 7.08 -11.45 16.22
CA LYS A 84 8.36 -12.05 15.81
C LYS A 84 8.20 -13.36 15.04
N ASP A 85 7.25 -14.19 15.46
CA ASP A 85 7.06 -15.55 14.95
C ASP A 85 5.75 -15.74 14.17
N LYS A 86 4.77 -14.88 14.44
CA LYS A 86 3.43 -14.91 13.83
C LYS A 86 2.92 -13.51 13.59
N SER A 87 2.25 -13.33 12.46
CA SER A 87 1.44 -12.14 12.21
C SER A 87 -0.03 -12.45 12.48
N TYR A 88 -0.75 -11.50 13.04
CA TYR A 88 -2.17 -11.62 13.35
C TYR A 88 -2.94 -10.53 12.60
N VAL A 89 -4.04 -10.93 11.97
CA VAL A 89 -5.03 -10.01 11.41
C VAL A 89 -6.36 -10.28 12.09
N THR A 90 -6.83 -9.29 12.85
CA THR A 90 -8.08 -9.37 13.61
C THR A 90 -9.13 -8.48 12.98
N PHE A 91 -10.27 -9.05 12.66
CA PHE A 91 -11.46 -8.35 12.17
C PHE A 91 -12.44 -8.20 13.33
N LYS A 92 -12.88 -6.99 13.60
CA LYS A 92 -13.89 -6.67 14.62
C LYS A 92 -15.09 -6.04 13.94
N ASP A 93 -16.26 -6.66 14.07
CA ASP A 93 -17.55 -6.05 13.70
C ASP A 93 -18.25 -5.63 15.01
N LEU A 94 -18.20 -4.34 15.32
CA LEU A 94 -18.76 -3.77 16.54
C LEU A 94 -20.29 -3.76 16.52
N LYS A 95 -20.92 -3.76 15.34
CA LYS A 95 -22.38 -3.83 15.23
C LYS A 95 -22.89 -5.23 15.55
N ASN A 96 -22.16 -6.25 15.11
CA ASN A 96 -22.53 -7.66 15.29
C ASN A 96 -21.83 -8.33 16.49
N ASN A 97 -21.02 -7.58 17.25
CA ASN A 97 -20.19 -8.10 18.35
C ASN A 97 -19.37 -9.34 17.96
N SER A 98 -18.84 -9.36 16.74
CA SER A 98 -18.05 -10.50 16.26
C SER A 98 -16.58 -10.13 16.11
N ILE A 99 -15.73 -11.08 16.50
CA ILE A 99 -14.27 -10.96 16.38
C ILE A 99 -13.76 -12.21 15.68
N GLN A 100 -13.01 -12.02 14.60
CA GLN A 100 -12.35 -13.10 13.87
C GLN A 100 -10.86 -12.79 13.77
N THR A 101 -10.01 -13.70 14.22
CA THR A 101 -8.55 -13.55 14.12
C THR A 101 -7.96 -14.60 13.20
N LEU A 102 -7.16 -14.15 12.24
CA LEU A 102 -6.34 -15.00 11.39
C LEU A 102 -4.89 -14.91 11.85
N SER A 103 -4.20 -16.04 11.93
CA SER A 103 -2.80 -16.11 12.29
C SER A 103 -1.98 -16.70 11.16
N PHE A 104 -0.84 -16.08 10.85
CA PHE A 104 0.10 -16.51 9.84
C PHE A 104 1.42 -16.89 10.50
N SER A 105 1.79 -18.17 10.46
CA SER A 105 3.10 -18.68 10.90
C SER A 105 4.08 -18.76 9.72
N LYS A 106 5.39 -18.64 9.96
CA LYS A 106 6.36 -19.09 8.93
C LYS A 106 6.23 -20.61 8.71
N PRO A 107 6.23 -21.11 7.45
CA PRO A 107 6.99 -20.64 6.30
C PRO A 107 6.12 -20.23 5.09
N ASN A 108 5.62 -19.00 5.11
CA ASN A 108 5.46 -18.17 3.92
C ASN A 108 6.00 -16.80 4.33
N ASN A 109 7.16 -16.42 3.81
CA ASN A 109 7.69 -15.07 3.97
C ASN A 109 6.80 -14.14 3.14
N PHE A 110 5.64 -13.74 3.67
CA PHE A 110 4.87 -12.66 3.08
C PHE A 110 5.81 -11.46 2.99
N THR A 111 6.08 -11.03 1.76
CA THR A 111 6.67 -9.74 1.51
C THR A 111 5.72 -8.66 2.03
N CYS A 112 6.24 -7.46 2.31
CA CYS A 112 5.40 -6.33 2.69
C CYS A 112 4.27 -6.11 1.68
N LYS A 113 4.55 -6.35 0.39
CA LYS A 113 3.58 -6.27 -0.69
C LYS A 113 2.48 -7.32 -0.57
N GLU A 114 2.79 -8.60 -0.39
CA GLU A 114 1.77 -9.66 -0.31
C GLU A 114 0.86 -9.49 0.91
N MET A 115 1.42 -9.05 2.05
CA MET A 115 0.62 -8.70 3.23
C MET A 115 -0.29 -7.49 2.95
N SER A 116 0.21 -6.49 2.24
CA SER A 116 -0.59 -5.32 1.83
C SER A 116 -1.71 -5.71 0.89
N ASP A 117 -1.44 -6.57 -0.10
CA ASP A 117 -2.45 -7.08 -1.03
C ASP A 117 -3.54 -7.86 -0.28
N PHE A 118 -3.15 -8.69 0.70
CA PHE A 118 -4.08 -9.40 1.59
C PHE A 118 -4.99 -8.43 2.36
N ILE A 119 -4.42 -7.39 2.95
CA ILE A 119 -5.16 -6.36 3.69
C ILE A 119 -6.12 -5.62 2.77
N ILE A 120 -5.67 -5.24 1.56
CA ILE A 120 -6.48 -4.54 0.57
C ILE A 120 -7.70 -5.37 0.17
N GLN A 121 -7.48 -6.63 -0.20
CA GLN A 121 -8.55 -7.54 -0.59
C GLN A 121 -9.57 -7.71 0.54
N ASN A 122 -9.10 -8.02 1.75
CA ASN A 122 -10.02 -8.23 2.89
C ASN A 122 -10.75 -6.96 3.30
N SER A 123 -10.11 -5.79 3.17
CA SER A 123 -10.74 -4.50 3.45
C SER A 123 -11.93 -4.24 2.54
N PHE A 124 -11.82 -4.60 1.26
CA PHE A 124 -12.92 -4.52 0.31
C PHE A 124 -14.01 -5.55 0.61
N HIS A 125 -13.64 -6.83 0.76
CA HIS A 125 -14.61 -7.92 0.91
C HIS A 125 -15.42 -7.83 2.21
N LYS A 126 -14.81 -7.36 3.29
CA LYS A 126 -15.48 -7.23 4.60
C LYS A 126 -16.03 -5.82 4.85
N ASN A 127 -15.88 -4.90 3.88
CA ASN A 127 -16.25 -3.49 3.99
C ASN A 127 -15.72 -2.86 5.29
N ILE A 128 -14.40 -2.84 5.43
CA ILE A 128 -13.71 -2.33 6.62
C ILE A 128 -13.71 -0.79 6.59
N ASP A 129 -14.03 -0.20 7.73
CA ASP A 129 -14.09 1.26 7.91
C ASP A 129 -12.73 1.83 8.33
N GLN A 130 -12.02 1.11 9.21
CA GLN A 130 -10.70 1.50 9.71
C GLN A 130 -9.74 0.32 9.77
N ILE A 131 -8.47 0.59 9.46
CA ILE A 131 -7.38 -0.38 9.46
C ILE A 131 -6.30 0.13 10.40
N HIS A 132 -6.12 -0.54 11.52
CA HIS A 132 -5.11 -0.20 12.52
C HIS A 132 -3.86 -1.03 12.28
N ILE A 133 -2.72 -0.37 12.08
CA ILE A 133 -1.48 -1.04 11.68
C ILE A 133 -0.33 -0.56 12.55
N HIS A 134 0.41 -1.50 13.13
CA HIS A 134 1.67 -1.19 13.79
C HIS A 134 2.76 -0.83 12.78
N THR A 135 3.29 0.39 12.85
CA THR A 135 4.28 0.90 11.88
C THR A 135 5.73 0.59 12.29
N ASN A 136 5.96 -0.50 13.02
CA ASN A 136 7.28 -0.88 13.52
C ASN A 136 7.87 -2.03 12.69
N GLY A 137 9.19 -2.01 12.45
CA GLY A 137 9.90 -3.10 11.78
C GLY A 137 9.29 -3.45 10.42
N PHE A 138 8.83 -4.69 10.25
CA PHE A 138 8.15 -5.15 9.03
C PHE A 138 6.88 -4.32 8.68
N GLY A 139 6.18 -3.82 9.70
CA GLY A 139 4.94 -3.07 9.51
C GLY A 139 5.11 -1.71 8.83
N ILE A 140 6.31 -1.11 8.85
CA ILE A 140 6.54 0.14 8.12
C ILE A 140 6.47 -0.08 6.60
N GLY A 141 7.02 -1.20 6.12
CA GLY A 141 6.96 -1.52 4.70
C GLY A 141 5.53 -1.82 4.24
N VAL A 142 4.75 -2.51 5.08
CA VAL A 142 3.32 -2.75 4.79
C VAL A 142 2.54 -1.44 4.78
N TYR A 143 2.81 -0.55 5.74
CA TYR A 143 2.20 0.77 5.78
C TYR A 143 2.49 1.58 4.51
N ASP A 144 3.73 1.60 4.02
CA ASP A 144 4.10 2.36 2.81
C ASP A 144 3.33 1.90 1.57
N PHE A 145 3.19 0.57 1.38
CA PHE A 145 2.38 0.02 0.29
C PHE A 145 0.89 0.36 0.43
N LEU A 146 0.35 0.29 1.65
CA LEU A 146 -1.06 0.61 1.89
C LEU A 146 -1.35 2.11 1.76
N TYR A 147 -0.39 2.99 2.11
CA TYR A 147 -0.54 4.44 1.96
C TYR A 147 -0.58 4.87 0.49
N GLN A 148 0.04 4.09 -0.41
CA GLN A 148 -0.05 4.27 -1.85
C GLN A 148 -1.36 3.69 -2.45
N SER A 149 -2.16 2.99 -1.65
CA SER A 149 -3.41 2.38 -2.10
C SER A 149 -4.62 3.30 -1.95
N HIS A 150 -5.77 2.86 -2.46
CA HIS A 150 -7.06 3.52 -2.28
C HIS A 150 -7.58 3.48 -0.84
N LEU A 151 -6.88 2.81 0.09
CA LEU A 151 -7.26 2.69 1.49
C LEU A 151 -6.57 3.70 2.40
N LYS A 152 -5.74 4.61 1.86
CA LYS A 152 -4.93 5.56 2.64
C LYS A 152 -5.71 6.29 3.75
N ASP A 153 -6.95 6.67 3.47
CA ASP A 153 -7.81 7.45 4.40
C ASP A 153 -8.43 6.59 5.51
N LYS A 154 -8.32 5.26 5.39
CA LYS A 154 -8.80 4.29 6.39
C LYS A 154 -7.70 3.81 7.34
N ILE A 155 -6.44 4.13 7.05
CA ILE A 155 -5.30 3.61 7.80
C ILE A 155 -5.05 4.47 9.04
N VAL A 156 -5.02 3.83 10.20
CA VAL A 156 -4.64 4.42 11.48
C VAL A 156 -3.30 3.81 11.92
N PRO A 157 -2.18 4.53 11.79
CA PRO A 157 -0.88 4.02 12.22
C PRO A 157 -0.80 4.00 13.75
N LEU A 158 -0.43 2.86 14.32
CA LEU A 158 -0.21 2.67 15.75
C LEU A 158 1.29 2.70 16.05
N LYS A 159 1.76 3.75 16.73
CA LYS A 159 3.12 3.78 17.30
C LYS A 159 3.12 3.03 18.63
N GLN A 160 4.12 2.17 18.88
CA GLN A 160 4.32 1.61 20.21
C GLN A 160 4.57 2.76 21.20
N VAL A 161 3.71 2.88 22.21
CA VAL A 161 4.04 3.62 23.41
C VAL A 161 5.11 2.80 24.11
N LYS A 162 6.35 3.30 24.17
CA LYS A 162 7.37 2.70 25.04
C LYS A 162 6.84 2.84 26.47
N SER A 163 6.50 1.73 27.12
CA SER A 163 6.29 1.72 28.56
C SER A 163 7.62 2.11 29.22
N LEU A 164 7.62 3.24 29.93
CA LEU A 164 8.69 3.66 30.83
C LEU A 164 8.82 2.68 32.00
#